data_AF-A0A0G0DRT9-F1
#
_entry.id   AF-A0A0G0DRT9-F1
#
_cell.length_a   1.000
_cell.length_b   1.000
_cell.length_c   1.000
_cell.angle_alpha   90.00
_cell.angle_beta   90.00
_cell.angle_gamma   90.00
#
_symmetry.space_group_name_H-M   'P 1'
#
loop_
_entity.id
_entity.type
_entity.pdbx_description
1 polymer ?
#
loop_
_entity_poly.entity_id
_entity_poly.type
_entity_poly.pdbx_seq_one_letter_code
_entity_poly.pdbx_strand_id
1 'polypeptide(L)'
;MITDKDVTKLKKTFVTKNEFKKEMKDAFEKNTGIIVKEITTVIKMVGEINQKLDKNKKETDDVLDDHERRLDKVEDKVFSQA
;
A
#
# COMPACT_ATOMS: atom_id res chain seq x y z
N MET A 1 -30.74 -46.37 -23.68
CA MET A 1 -29.48 -46.50 -24.45
C MET A 1 -29.01 -45.08 -24.75
N ILE A 2 -27.79 -44.72 -24.36
CA ILE A 2 -27.24 -43.38 -24.65
C ILE A 2 -26.87 -43.35 -26.13
N THR A 3 -27.28 -42.31 -26.85
CA THR A 3 -27.01 -42.15 -28.28
C THR A 3 -25.82 -41.22 -28.52
N ASP A 4 -25.22 -41.26 -29.71
CA ASP A 4 -24.12 -40.36 -30.08
C ASP A 4 -24.51 -38.88 -29.99
N LYS A 5 -25.80 -38.56 -30.20
CA LYS A 5 -26.34 -37.21 -29.98
C LYS A 5 -26.22 -36.79 -28.51
N ASP A 6 -26.50 -37.72 -27.58
CA ASP A 6 -26.39 -37.45 -26.15
C ASP A 6 -24.94 -37.24 -25.73
N VAL A 7 -24.00 -38.05 -26.24
CA VAL A 7 -22.56 -37.90 -26.00
C VAL A 7 -22.02 -36.59 -26.56
N THR A 8 -22.47 -36.20 -27.76
CA THR A 8 -22.08 -34.94 -28.40
C THR A 8 -22.61 -33.74 -27.64
N LYS A 9 -23.85 -33.82 -27.13
CA LYS A 9 -24.45 -32.78 -26.29
C LYS A 9 -23.69 -32.65 -24.97
N LEU A 10 -23.33 -33.76 -24.31
CA LEU A 10 -22.48 -33.76 -23.11
C LEU A 10 -21.13 -33.07 -23.36
N LYS A 11 -20.43 -33.40 -24.45
CA LYS A 11 -19.16 -32.74 -24.80
C LYS A 11 -19.29 -31.24 -25.13
N LYS A 12 -20.44 -30.80 -25.64
CA LYS A 12 -20.72 -29.37 -25.88
C LYS A 12 -21.16 -28.60 -24.63
N THR A 13 -21.85 -29.27 -23.72
CA THR A 13 -22.47 -28.61 -22.54
C THR A 13 -21.49 -28.53 -21.37
N PHE A 14 -20.52 -29.45 -21.31
CA PHE A 14 -19.51 -29.48 -20.27
C PHE A 14 -18.17 -28.97 -20.82
N VAL A 15 -17.62 -27.94 -20.16
CA VAL A 15 -16.24 -27.48 -20.41
C VAL A 15 -15.25 -28.62 -20.14
N THR A 16 -14.26 -28.75 -21.01
CA THR A 16 -13.21 -29.73 -20.80
C THR A 16 -12.38 -29.38 -19.56
N LYS A 17 -11.75 -30.37 -18.94
CA LYS A 17 -10.90 -30.17 -17.75
C LYS A 17 -9.78 -29.13 -18.00
N ASN A 18 -9.30 -29.04 -19.24
CA ASN A 18 -8.26 -28.09 -19.62
C ASN A 18 -8.81 -26.66 -19.73
N GLU A 19 -10.00 -26.47 -20.31
CA GLU A 19 -10.68 -25.17 -20.38
C GLU A 19 -11.02 -24.67 -18.97
N PHE A 20 -11.59 -25.54 -18.13
CA PHE A 20 -11.89 -25.20 -16.73
C PHE A 20 -10.64 -24.77 -15.96
N LYS A 21 -9.53 -25.50 -16.10
CA LYS A 21 -8.25 -25.13 -15.47
C LYS A 21 -7.72 -23.78 -15.95
N LYS A 22 -7.85 -23.50 -17.25
CA LYS A 22 -7.41 -22.24 -17.84
C LYS A 22 -8.22 -21.07 -17.29
N GLU A 23 -9.55 -21.17 -17.31
CA GLU A 23 -10.43 -20.13 -16.78
C GLU A 23 -10.22 -19.88 -15.28
N MET A 24 -10.05 -20.95 -14.49
CA MET A 24 -9.74 -20.84 -13.05
C MET A 24 -8.40 -20.14 -12.82
N LYS A 25 -7.38 -20.46 -13.61
CA LYS A 25 -6.07 -19.82 -13.51
C LYS A 25 -6.13 -18.34 -13.89
N ASP A 26 -6.80 -18.01 -14.99
CA ASP A 26 -6.93 -16.63 -15.45
C ASP A 26 -7.72 -15.78 -14.44
N ALA A 27 -8.79 -16.34 -13.85
CA ALA A 27 -9.55 -15.68 -12.80
C ALA A 27 -8.72 -15.48 -11.52
N PHE A 28 -7.94 -16.49 -11.13
CA PHE A 28 -7.05 -16.40 -9.98
C PHE A 28 -5.96 -15.35 -10.20
N GLU A 29 -5.26 -15.37 -11.33
CA GLU A 29 -4.21 -14.38 -11.66
C GLU A 29 -4.76 -12.96 -11.72
N LYS A 30 -5.94 -12.76 -12.30
CA LYS A 30 -6.59 -11.45 -12.35
C LYS A 30 -6.91 -10.92 -10.95
N ASN A 31 -7.52 -11.73 -10.09
CA ASN A 31 -7.89 -11.31 -8.74
C ASN A 31 -6.65 -11.10 -7.86
N THR A 32 -5.68 -12.01 -7.92
CA THR A 32 -4.44 -11.91 -7.14
C THR A 32 -3.60 -10.73 -7.60
N GLY A 33 -3.54 -10.45 -8.90
CA GLY A 33 -2.84 -9.31 -9.47
C GLY A 33 -3.43 -7.96 -9.03
N ILE A 34 -4.75 -7.88 -8.86
CA ILE A 34 -5.41 -6.68 -8.32
C ILE A 34 -5.03 -6.49 -6.84
N ILE A 35 -5.16 -7.54 -6.02
CA ILE A 35 -4.82 -7.49 -4.59
C ILE A 35 -3.36 -7.08 -4.38
N VAL A 36 -2.42 -7.67 -5.12
CA VAL A 36 -0.99 -7.33 -5.01
C VAL A 36 -0.73 -5.87 -5.38
N LYS A 37 -1.40 -5.34 -6.41
CA LYS A 37 -1.29 -3.92 -6.81
C LYS A 37 -1.84 -2.98 -5.75
N GLU A 38 -2.98 -3.31 -5.16
CA GLU A 38 -3.59 -2.51 -4.10
C GLU A 38 -2.71 -2.48 -2.85
N ILE A 39 -2.21 -3.64 -2.41
CA ILE A 39 -1.26 -3.74 -1.29
C ILE A 39 0.00 -2.92 -1.57
N THR A 40 0.57 -3.03 -2.76
CA THR A 40 1.76 -2.27 -3.15
C THR A 40 1.51 -0.75 -3.10
N THR A 41 0.32 -0.31 -3.53
CA THR A 41 -0.08 1.10 -3.49
C THR A 41 -0.18 1.60 -2.05
N VAL A 42 -0.82 0.83 -1.16
CA VAL A 42 -0.92 1.19 0.26
C VAL A 42 0.46 1.27 0.90
N ILE A 43 1.35 0.30 0.64
CA ILE A 43 2.72 0.31 1.16
C ILE A 43 3.46 1.58 0.72
N LYS A 44 3.34 1.98 -0.56
CA LYS A 44 3.96 3.22 -1.06
C LYS A 44 3.44 4.46 -0.34
N MET A 45 2.11 4.59 -0.19
CA MET A 45 1.51 5.73 0.50
C MET A 45 1.94 5.82 1.96
N VAL A 46 1.97 4.68 2.68
CA VAL A 46 2.45 4.62 4.07
C VAL A 46 3.93 5.02 4.17
N GLY A 47 4.76 4.54 3.24
CA GLY A 47 6.18 4.92 3.17
C GLY A 47 6.38 6.43 2.97
N GLU A 48 5.63 7.03 2.06
CA GLU A 48 5.68 8.48 1.81
C GLU A 48 5.21 9.30 3.01
N ILE A 49 4.16 8.87 3.71
CA ILE A 49 3.66 9.54 4.92
C ILE A 49 4.72 9.48 6.03
N ASN A 50 5.31 8.31 6.27
CA ASN A 50 6.36 8.16 7.29
C ASN A 50 7.56 9.07 6.99
N GLN A 51 7.99 9.14 5.73
CA GLN A 51 9.11 10.01 5.35
C GLN A 51 8.79 11.49 5.56
N LYS A 52 7.56 11.93 5.29
CA LYS A 52 7.13 13.31 5.58
C LYS A 52 7.08 13.60 7.07
N LEU A 53 6.58 12.66 7.88
CA LEU A 53 6.56 12.79 9.33
C LEU A 53 7.96 12.90 9.92
N ASP A 54 8.91 12.08 9.48
CA ASP A 54 10.30 12.14 9.94
C ASP A 54 10.96 13.48 9.60
N LYS A 55 10.69 14.05 8.42
CA LYS A 55 11.18 15.38 8.04
C LYS A 55 10.59 16.48 8.91
N ASN A 56 9.26 16.49 9.04
CA ASN A 56 8.57 17.50 9.86
C ASN A 56 9.04 17.46 11.32
N LYS A 57 9.29 16.27 11.86
CA LYS A 57 9.81 16.11 13.22
C LYS A 57 11.18 16.76 13.37
N LYS A 58 12.11 16.49 12.46
CA LYS A 58 13.44 17.11 12.47
C LYS A 58 13.37 18.64 12.35
N GLU A 59 12.57 19.15 11.43
CA GLU A 59 12.39 20.59 11.27
C GLU A 59 11.78 21.25 12.53
N THR A 60 10.89 20.54 13.21
CA THR A 60 10.29 21.04 14.46
C THR A 60 11.32 21.06 15.59
N ASP A 61 12.11 19.99 15.74
CA ASP A 61 13.18 19.91 16.74
C ASP A 61 14.20 21.04 16.53
N ASP A 62 14.64 21.28 15.29
CA ASP A 62 15.59 22.37 14.96
C ASP A 62 15.03 23.77 15.30
N VAL A 63 13.73 24.00 15.09
CA VAL A 63 13.06 25.27 15.43
C VAL A 63 12.94 25.46 16.94
N LEU A 64 12.64 24.39 17.68
CA LEU A 64 12.57 24.44 19.14
C LEU A 64 13.94 24.75 19.75
N ASP A 65 15.01 24.12 19.23
CA ASP A 65 16.39 24.40 19.65
C ASP A 65 16.80 25.86 19.38
N ASP A 66 16.41 26.44 18.24
CA ASP A 66 16.66 27.86 17.96
C ASP A 66 15.90 28.77 18.93
N HIS A 67 14.62 28.46 19.19
CA HIS A 67 13.81 29.21 20.12
C HIS A 67 14.34 29.15 21.55
N GLU A 68 14.79 27.98 22.02
CA GLU A 68 15.42 27.81 23.33
C GLU A 68 16.68 28.68 23.45
N ARG A 69 17.60 28.61 22.48
CA ARG A 69 18.82 29.45 22.47
C ARG A 69 18.52 30.95 22.45
N ARG A 70 17.43 31.36 21.79
CA ARG A 70 17.02 32.77 21.74
C ARG A 70 16.43 33.21 23.07
N LEU A 71 15.68 32.35 23.75
CA LEU A 71 15.17 32.61 25.10
C LEU A 71 16.32 32.74 26.09
N ASP A 72 17.30 31.81 26.09
CA ASP A 72 18.50 31.90 26.94
C ASP A 72 19.23 33.23 26.76
N LYS A 73 19.43 33.67 25.52
CA LYS A 73 20.07 34.96 25.22
C LYS A 73 19.27 36.16 25.71
N VAL A 74 17.95 36.06 25.75
CA VAL A 74 17.09 37.13 26.27
C VAL A 74 17.12 37.11 27.79
N GLU A 75 17.05 35.93 28.41
CA GLU A 75 17.17 35.72 29.84
C GLU A 75 18.50 36.30 30.37
N ASP A 76 19.62 35.92 29.75
CA ASP A 76 20.94 36.46 30.07
C ASP A 76 20.94 38.00 29.99
N LYS A 77 20.35 38.60 28.95
CA LYS A 77 20.34 40.07 28.81
C LYS A 77 19.46 40.77 29.84
N VAL A 78 18.33 40.19 30.22
CA VAL A 78 17.38 40.79 31.15
C VAL A 78 17.87 40.63 32.59
N PHE A 79 18.43 39.47 32.93
CA PHE A 79 18.82 39.13 34.29
C PHE A 79 20.30 39.34 34.61
N SER A 80 21.18 39.54 33.61
CA SER A 80 22.57 40.01 33.86
C SER A 80 22.66 41.48 34.30
N GLN A 81 21.55 42.22 34.23
CA GLN A 81 21.44 43.61 34.69
C GLN A 81 20.76 43.73 36.07
N ALA A 82 20.44 42.61 36.73
CA ALA A 82 19.93 42.55 38.11
C ALA A 82 21.06 42.15 39.08
#